data_AF-A0A967W8A8-F1
#
_entry.id   AF-A0A967W8A8-F1
#
_cell.length_a   1.000
_cell.length_b   1.000
_cell.length_c   1.000
_cell.angle_alpha   90.00
_cell.angle_beta   90.00
_cell.angle_gamma   90.00
#
_symmetry.space_group_name_H-M   'P 1'
#
loop_
_entity.id
_entity.type
_entity.pdbx_description
1 polymer ?
#
loop_
_entity_poly.entity_id
_entity_poly.type
_entity_poly.pdbx_seq_one_letter_code
_entity_poly.pdbx_strand_id
1 'polypeptide(L)' 'MFKILYQLDELDNIEANVVAEAANRLGVGEFQLFQLAHTAWHGREVDPHQIEAVFFDYMLHDRVPHWVRQFARNVIR' A
#
# COMPACT_ATOMS: atom_id res chain seq x y z
N MET A 1 -11.31 0.63 22.77
CA MET A 1 -12.66 0.69 22.14
C MET A 1 -12.70 1.59 20.89
N PHE A 2 -11.81 2.60 20.74
CA PHE A 2 -11.69 3.39 19.49
C PHE A 2 -11.00 2.67 18.31
N LYS A 3 -10.12 1.69 18.59
CA LYS A 3 -9.40 0.93 17.55
C LYS A 3 -10.34 0.09 16.66
N ILE A 4 -11.50 -0.30 17.18
CA ILE A 4 -12.44 -1.21 16.51
C ILE A 4 -13.32 -0.47 15.51
N LEU A 5 -13.63 0.81 15.76
CA LEU A 5 -14.40 1.65 14.83
C LEU A 5 -13.56 2.08 13.62
N TYR A 6 -12.27 2.41 13.81
CA TYR A 6 -11.35 2.67 12.70
C TYR A 6 -11.16 1.42 11.82
N GLN A 7 -11.08 0.24 12.42
CA GLN A 7 -10.95 -1.03 11.72
C GLN A 7 -12.21 -1.45 10.95
N LEU A 8 -13.38 -0.88 11.25
CA LEU A 8 -14.64 -1.22 10.57
C LEU A 8 -14.86 -0.36 9.32
N ASP A 9 -14.31 0.85 9.25
CA ASP A 9 -14.37 1.70 8.05
C ASP A 9 -13.34 1.27 6.98
N GLU A 10 -12.17 0.74 7.35
CA GLU A 10 -11.14 0.22 6.41
C GLU A 10 -11.57 -1.07 5.66
N LEU A 11 -12.59 -1.78 6.15
CA LEU A 11 -13.02 -3.06 5.57
C LEU A 11 -13.79 -2.93 4.25
N ASP A 12 -14.26 -1.72 3.90
CA ASP A 12 -15.08 -1.52 2.71
C ASP A 12 -14.27 -1.28 1.43
N ASN A 13 -12.94 -1.12 1.50
CA ASN A 13 -12.10 -1.04 0.30
C ASN A 13 -11.24 -2.31 0.13
N ILE A 14 -11.72 -3.21 -0.74
CA ILE A 14 -11.02 -4.45 -1.12
C ILE A 14 -9.58 -4.19 -1.55
N GLU A 15 -9.27 -3.03 -2.15
CA GLU A 15 -7.93 -2.73 -2.65
C GLU A 15 -6.96 -2.28 -1.53
N ALA A 16 -7.43 -1.49 -0.56
CA ALA A 16 -6.62 -1.12 0.60
C ALA A 16 -6.28 -2.36 1.46
N ASN A 17 -7.25 -3.27 1.60
CA ASN A 17 -7.03 -4.56 2.28
C ASN A 17 -5.93 -5.41 1.63
N VAL A 18 -5.79 -5.36 0.30
CA VAL A 18 -4.73 -6.07 -0.44
C VAL A 18 -3.35 -5.46 -0.17
N VAL A 19 -3.24 -4.14 -0.02
CA VAL A 19 -1.98 -3.46 0.32
C VAL A 19 -1.53 -3.81 1.73
N ALA A 20 -2.43 -3.70 2.70
CA ALA A 20 -2.16 -4.01 4.11
C ALA A 20 -1.73 -5.48 4.30
N GLU A 21 -2.44 -6.43 3.69
CA GLU A 21 -2.10 -7.86 3.73
C GLU A 21 -0.73 -8.14 3.13
N ALA A 22 -0.41 -7.55 1.97
CA ALA A 22 0.90 -7.72 1.35
C ALA A 22 2.03 -7.15 2.22
N ALA A 23 1.81 -6.00 2.84
CA ALA A 23 2.79 -5.36 3.73
C ALA A 23 3.05 -6.24 4.96
N ASN A 24 1.99 -6.79 5.56
CA ASN A 24 2.07 -7.74 6.66
C ASN A 24 2.86 -9.00 6.31
N ARG A 25 2.65 -9.59 5.13
CA ARG A 25 3.40 -10.78 4.67
C ARG A 25 4.89 -10.53 4.50
N LEU A 26 5.27 -9.32 4.09
CA LEU A 26 6.67 -8.92 3.95
C LEU A 26 7.28 -8.45 5.27
N GLY A 27 6.48 -8.23 6.32
CA GLY A 27 6.94 -7.70 7.59
C GLY A 27 7.38 -6.23 7.49
N VAL A 28 6.76 -5.46 6.60
CA VAL A 28 7.09 -4.04 6.34
C VAL A 28 5.84 -3.17 6.51
N GLY A 29 6.03 -1.85 6.66
CA GLY A 29 4.91 -0.90 6.61
C GLY A 29 4.42 -0.66 5.18
N GLU A 30 3.17 -0.20 5.03
CA GLU A 30 2.58 0.08 3.70
C GLU A 30 3.39 1.11 2.88
N PHE A 31 3.96 2.12 3.54
CA PHE A 31 4.85 3.08 2.87
C PHE A 31 6.07 2.39 2.24
N GLN A 32 6.65 1.42 2.94
CA GLN A 32 7.79 0.66 2.43
C GLN A 32 7.35 -0.32 1.32
N LEU A 33 6.13 -0.87 1.40
CA LEU A 33 5.55 -1.62 0.29
C LEU A 33 5.43 -0.76 -0.98
N PHE A 34 5.06 0.52 -0.87
CA PHE A 34 5.04 1.43 -2.03
C PHE A 34 6.45 1.65 -2.61
N GLN A 35 7.49 1.79 -1.78
CA GLN A 35 8.86 1.90 -2.27
C GLN A 35 9.32 0.64 -3.01
N LEU A 36 8.99 -0.54 -2.47
CA LEU A 36 9.30 -1.83 -3.09
C LEU A 36 8.56 -2.01 -4.41
N ALA A 37 7.26 -1.71 -4.43
CA ALA A 37 6.44 -1.82 -5.62
C ALA A 37 6.89 -0.85 -6.73
N HIS A 38 7.32 0.37 -6.37
CA HIS A 38 7.88 1.31 -7.33
C HIS A 38 9.18 0.77 -7.92
N THR A 39 10.10 0.30 -7.07
CA THR A 39 11.38 -0.28 -7.50
C THR A 39 11.16 -1.48 -8.42
N ALA A 40 10.23 -2.37 -8.07
CA ALA A 40 9.88 -3.54 -8.87
C ALA A 40 9.27 -3.18 -10.24
N TRP A 41 8.48 -2.10 -10.31
CA TRP A 41 7.80 -1.69 -11.54
C TRP A 41 8.70 -0.86 -12.47
N HIS A 42 9.46 0.08 -11.91
CA HIS A 42 10.26 1.04 -12.68
C HIS A 42 11.73 0.64 -12.83
N GLY A 43 12.19 -0.40 -12.13
CA GLY A 43 13.56 -0.90 -12.20
C GLY A 43 14.60 0.04 -11.59
N ARG A 44 14.17 1.01 -10.77
CA ARG A 44 15.04 1.96 -10.08
C ARG A 44 14.51 2.30 -8.70
N GLU A 45 15.42 2.56 -7.77
CA GLU A 45 15.07 3.14 -6.47
C GLU A 45 14.42 4.51 -6.65
N VAL A 46 13.58 4.85 -5.69
CA VAL A 46 12.75 6.06 -5.70
C VAL A 46 13.18 6.99 -4.58
N ASP A 47 13.13 8.29 -4.85
CA ASP A 47 13.27 9.28 -3.80
C ASP A 47 12.07 9.15 -2.84
N PRO A 48 12.28 8.98 -1.53
CA PRO A 48 11.20 8.93 -0.55
C PRO A 48 10.17 10.05 -0.70
N HIS A 49 10.59 11.28 -1.02
CA HIS A 49 9.68 12.42 -1.21
C HIS A 49 8.73 12.24 -2.40
N GLN A 50 9.15 11.51 -3.44
CA GLN A 50 8.29 11.21 -4.58
C GLN A 50 7.23 10.16 -4.23
N ILE A 51 7.56 9.21 -3.36
CA ILE A 51 6.61 8.22 -2.86
C ILE A 51 5.64 8.84 -1.86
N GLU A 52 6.08 9.76 -1.01
CA GLU A 52 5.22 10.45 -0.04
C GLU A 52 3.99 11.06 -0.70
N ALA A 53 4.14 11.81 -1.79
CA ALA A 53 3.00 12.42 -2.47
C ALA A 53 1.97 11.37 -2.95
N VAL A 54 2.44 10.24 -3.49
CA VAL A 54 1.57 9.17 -3.98
C VAL A 54 0.93 8.40 -2.81
N PHE A 55 1.69 8.18 -1.74
CA PHE A 55 1.22 7.51 -0.54
C PHE A 55 0.17 8.35 0.19
N PHE A 56 0.33 9.67 0.26
CA PHE A 56 -0.68 10.57 0.81
C PHE A 56 -1.98 10.55 -0.01
N ASP A 57 -1.91 10.51 -1.35
CA ASP A 57 -3.13 10.38 -2.18
C ASP A 57 -3.85 9.06 -1.91
N TYR A 58 -3.09 7.97 -1.70
CA TYR A 58 -3.63 6.68 -1.29
C TYR A 58 -4.31 6.76 0.07
N MET A 59 -3.67 7.32 1.09
CA MET A 59 -4.27 7.42 2.44
C MET A 59 -5.50 8.33 2.48
N LEU A 60 -5.57 9.35 1.63
CA LEU A 60 -6.66 10.32 1.64
C LEU A 60 -7.88 9.85 0.82
N HIS A 61 -7.66 9.07 -0.24
CA HIS A 61 -8.69 8.71 -1.19
C HIS A 61 -8.90 7.20 -1.35
N ASP A 62 -8.16 6.37 -0.62
CA ASP A 62 -8.11 4.90 -0.72
C ASP A 62 -7.88 4.38 -2.15
N ARG A 63 -7.22 5.20 -2.99
CA ARG A 63 -6.90 4.84 -4.37
C ARG A 63 -5.54 4.20 -4.46
N VAL A 64 -5.53 2.88 -4.61
CA VAL A 64 -4.28 2.13 -4.76
C VAL A 64 -3.77 2.26 -6.21
N PRO A 65 -2.56 2.80 -6.44
CA PRO A 65 -1.96 2.84 -7.76
C PRO A 65 -1.85 1.45 -8.39
N HIS A 66 -2.02 1.33 -9.70
CA HIS A 66 -2.03 0.03 -10.38
C HIS A 66 -0.75 -0.80 -10.15
N TRP A 67 0.41 -0.14 -10.13
CA TRP A 67 1.70 -0.81 -9.88
C TRP A 67 1.82 -1.33 -8.43
N VAL A 68 1.29 -0.60 -7.44
CA VAL A 68 1.20 -1.07 -6.05
C VAL A 68 0.28 -2.28 -5.97
N ARG A 69 -0.91 -2.18 -6.57
CA ARG A 69 -1.92 -3.25 -6.54
C ARG A 69 -1.39 -4.53 -7.18
N GLN A 70 -0.74 -4.41 -8.33
CA GLN A 70 -0.16 -5.57 -9.02
C GLN A 70 0.94 -6.20 -8.17
N PHE A 71 1.82 -5.39 -7.57
CA PHE A 71 2.87 -5.87 -6.68
C PHE A 71 2.29 -6.58 -5.45
N ALA A 72 1.34 -5.96 -4.75
CA ALA A 72 0.68 -6.54 -3.58
C ALA A 72 0.02 -7.88 -3.89
N ARG A 73 -0.68 -7.99 -5.03
CA ARG A 73 -1.26 -9.27 -5.49
C ARG A 73 -0.22 -10.34 -5.78
N ASN A 74 0.96 -9.96 -6.28
CA ASN A 74 2.05 -10.89 -6.50
C ASN A 74 2.66 -11.39 -5.19
N VAL A 75 2.72 -10.56 -4.15
CA VAL A 75 3.19 -10.93 -2.80
C VAL A 75 2.23 -11.88 -2.07
N ILE A 76 0.92 -11.73 -2.32
CA ILE A 76 -0.12 -12.54 -1.65
C ILE A 76 -0.31 -13.93 -2.29
N ARG A 77 0.08 -14.08 -3.57
CA ARG A 77 0.05 -15.39 -4.22
C ARG A 77 1.01 -16.38 -3.56
#